data_AF-A0A970U1E0-F1
#
_entry.id   AF-A0A970U1E0-F1
#
_cell.length_a   1.000
_cell.length_b   1.000
_cell.length_c   1.000
_cell.angle_alpha   90.00
_cell.angle_beta   90.00
_cell.angle_gamma   90.00
#
_symmetry.space_group_name_H-M   'P 1'
#
loop_
_entity.id
_entity.type
_entity.pdbx_description
1 polymer ?
#
loop_
_entity_poly.entity_id
_entity_poly.type
_entity_poly.pdbx_seq_one_letter_code
_entity_poly.pdbx_strand_id
1 'polypeptide(L)'
;MIRQTTIAQALDLAIARGATDISPDIQAALEMARDSETSASSQEGLSQTLKSLQLSRERRVPACPDTGWPLFFIKIGNEAVLEGGILALEQLAREAVARASDAGYLRRTMKHPLTGYDPGNNIGMNIPWFEYRFVPGDALQITYVAKGGGSEVFGGTQSTMVAFADGLAGIKKFIVDAYI
;
A
#
# COMPACT_ATOMS: atom_id res chain seq x y z
N MET A 1 -17.56 -16.57 14.60
CA MET A 1 -16.47 -17.21 13.82
C MET A 1 -16.43 -16.60 12.44
N ILE A 2 -15.28 -16.07 12.05
CA ILE A 2 -15.00 -15.45 10.76
C ILE A 2 -14.49 -16.54 9.81
N ARG A 3 -15.19 -16.75 8.69
CA ARG A 3 -14.93 -17.84 7.75
C ARG A 3 -13.79 -17.50 6.79
N GLN A 4 -13.05 -18.51 6.35
CA GLN A 4 -11.97 -18.36 5.37
C GLN A 4 -12.46 -17.78 4.04
N THR A 5 -13.65 -18.18 3.60
CA THR A 5 -14.25 -17.66 2.35
C THR A 5 -14.49 -16.15 2.42
N THR A 6 -14.94 -15.64 3.57
CA THR A 6 -15.13 -14.20 3.80
C THR A 6 -13.80 -13.46 3.82
N ILE A 7 -12.78 -14.04 4.48
CA ILE A 7 -11.42 -13.47 4.52
C ILE A 7 -10.83 -13.40 3.10
N ALA A 8 -10.92 -14.49 2.33
CA ALA A 8 -10.41 -14.56 0.97
C ALA A 8 -11.06 -13.50 0.06
N GLN A 9 -12.38 -13.37 0.10
CA GLN A 9 -13.12 -12.35 -0.67
C GLN A 9 -12.72 -10.92 -0.27
N ALA A 10 -12.54 -10.66 1.03
CA ALA A 10 -12.12 -9.36 1.52
C ALA A 10 -10.69 -9.01 1.05
N LEU A 11 -9.78 -9.98 1.08
CA LEU A 11 -8.40 -9.82 0.59
C LEU A 11 -8.36 -9.55 -0.92
N ASP A 12 -9.05 -10.35 -1.73
CA ASP A 12 -9.10 -10.17 -3.19
C ASP A 12 -9.65 -8.78 -3.54
N LEU A 13 -10.72 -8.36 -2.87
CA LEU A 13 -11.31 -7.03 -3.07
C LEU A 13 -10.36 -5.90 -2.65
N ALA A 14 -9.72 -6.03 -1.48
CA ALA A 14 -8.81 -5.01 -0.96
C ALA A 14 -7.59 -4.83 -1.86
N ILE A 15 -7.01 -5.94 -2.35
CA ILE A 15 -5.85 -5.91 -3.25
C ILE A 15 -6.23 -5.30 -4.60
N ALA A 16 -7.31 -5.77 -5.23
CA ALA A 16 -7.74 -5.27 -6.53
C ALA A 16 -8.08 -3.77 -6.47
N ARG A 17 -8.81 -3.32 -5.44
CA ARG A 17 -9.12 -1.90 -5.26
C ARG A 17 -7.87 -1.08 -4.97
N GLY A 18 -7.02 -1.54 -4.05
CA GLY A 18 -5.79 -0.83 -3.69
C GLY A 18 -4.79 -0.69 -4.84
N ALA A 19 -4.86 -1.57 -5.84
CA ALA A 19 -3.99 -1.52 -7.01
C ALA A 19 -4.57 -0.69 -8.18
N THR A 20 -5.90 -0.56 -8.28
CA THR A 20 -6.57 0.01 -9.48
C THR A 20 -7.27 1.33 -9.22
N ASP A 21 -7.41 1.73 -7.96
CA ASP A 21 -8.19 2.90 -7.56
C ASP A 21 -7.52 3.67 -6.40
N ILE A 22 -7.93 4.93 -6.25
CA ILE A 22 -7.52 5.81 -5.15
C ILE A 22 -8.75 6.25 -4.35
N SER A 23 -8.52 6.65 -3.11
CA SER A 23 -9.60 7.11 -2.24
C SER A 23 -10.17 8.46 -2.69
N PRO A 24 -11.46 8.74 -2.43
CA PRO A 24 -12.12 9.97 -2.91
C PRO A 24 -11.49 11.26 -2.40
N ASP A 25 -10.90 11.25 -1.20
CA ASP A 25 -10.18 12.38 -0.63
C ASP A 25 -8.89 12.71 -1.40
N ILE A 26 -8.15 11.69 -1.84
CA ILE A 26 -6.96 11.87 -2.67
C ILE A 26 -7.35 12.37 -4.06
N GLN A 27 -8.44 11.86 -4.63
CA GLN A 27 -8.98 12.36 -5.90
C GLN A 27 -9.32 13.85 -5.79
N ALA A 28 -10.07 14.24 -4.77
CA ALA A 28 -10.45 15.64 -4.54
C ALA A 28 -9.22 16.53 -4.32
N ALA A 29 -8.21 16.05 -3.58
CA ALA A 29 -6.97 16.80 -3.35
C ALA A 29 -6.20 17.04 -4.67
N LEU A 30 -6.13 16.05 -5.56
CA LEU A 30 -5.48 16.19 -6.87
C LEU A 30 -6.23 17.15 -7.79
N GLU A 31 -7.56 17.11 -7.78
CA GLU A 31 -8.40 18.05 -8.53
C GLU A 31 -8.23 19.48 -8.02
N MET A 32 -8.28 19.69 -6.71
CA MET A 32 -8.01 20.99 -6.09
C MET A 32 -6.61 21.49 -6.43
N ALA A 33 -5.59 20.63 -6.38
CA ALA A 33 -4.23 20.99 -6.74
C ALA A 33 -4.15 21.47 -8.19
N ARG A 34 -4.74 20.73 -9.13
CA ARG A 34 -4.80 21.10 -10.56
C ARG A 34 -5.46 22.46 -10.77
N ASP A 35 -6.55 22.72 -10.06
CA ASP A 35 -7.33 23.95 -10.25
C ASP A 35 -6.70 25.18 -9.59
N SER A 36 -5.86 24.96 -8.57
CA SER A 36 -5.11 26.02 -7.87
C SER A 36 -3.74 26.32 -8.49
N GLU A 37 -3.28 25.48 -9.41
CA GLU A 37 -1.94 25.56 -9.97
C GLU A 37 -1.79 26.78 -10.90
N THR A 38 -0.64 27.44 -10.83
CA THR A 38 -0.34 28.63 -11.64
C THR A 38 0.57 28.32 -12.82
N SER A 39 1.32 27.22 -12.73
CA SER A 39 2.19 26.74 -13.80
C SER A 39 1.41 25.86 -14.79
N ALA A 40 1.39 26.25 -16.07
CA ALA A 40 0.72 25.49 -17.12
C ALA A 40 1.26 24.05 -17.24
N SER A 41 2.57 23.85 -17.07
CA SER A 41 3.16 22.50 -17.13
C SER A 41 2.76 21.64 -15.94
N SER A 42 2.65 22.23 -14.74
CA SER A 42 2.22 21.52 -13.54
C SER A 42 0.73 21.14 -13.61
N GLN A 43 -0.10 22.07 -14.11
CA GLN A 43 -1.52 21.82 -14.33
C GLN A 43 -1.75 20.70 -15.35
N GLU A 44 -0.99 20.69 -16.44
CA GLU A 44 -1.03 19.61 -17.44
C GLU A 44 -0.61 18.26 -16.82
N GLY A 45 0.48 18.24 -16.04
CA GLY A 45 0.93 17.05 -15.33
C GLY A 45 -0.16 16.45 -14.44
N LEU A 46 -0.80 17.26 -13.60
CA LEU A 46 -1.90 16.82 -12.74
C LEU A 46 -3.12 16.34 -13.55
N SER A 47 -3.42 17.00 -14.66
CA SER A 47 -4.51 16.59 -15.56
C SER A 47 -4.26 15.21 -16.18
N GLN A 48 -3.02 14.94 -16.61
CA GLN A 48 -2.63 13.62 -17.11
C GLN A 48 -2.64 12.55 -16.01
N THR A 49 -2.22 12.88 -14.79
CA THR A 49 -2.31 11.98 -13.63
C THR A 49 -3.77 11.60 -13.35
N LEU A 50 -4.67 12.58 -13.24
CA LEU A 50 -6.10 12.37 -13.04
C LEU A 50 -6.71 11.52 -14.16
N LYS A 51 -6.32 11.77 -15.41
CA LYS A 51 -6.78 10.97 -16.55
C LYS A 51 -6.30 9.53 -16.48
N SER A 52 -5.05 9.31 -16.10
CA SER A 52 -4.46 7.98 -15.92
C SER A 52 -5.18 7.20 -14.82
N LEU A 53 -5.47 7.85 -13.69
CA LEU A 53 -6.22 7.25 -12.57
C LEU A 53 -7.66 6.88 -12.97
N GLN A 54 -8.34 7.73 -13.75
CA GLN A 54 -9.65 7.41 -14.31
C GLN A 54 -9.57 6.14 -15.17
N LEU A 55 -8.61 6.07 -16.10
CA LEU A 55 -8.43 4.92 -16.99
C LEU A 55 -8.07 3.64 -16.22
N SER A 56 -7.26 3.76 -15.16
CA SER A 56 -6.93 2.67 -14.24
C SER A 56 -8.18 2.05 -13.64
N ARG A 57 -9.08 2.87 -13.09
CA ARG A 57 -10.35 2.43 -12.51
C ARG A 57 -11.27 1.80 -13.55
N GLU A 58 -11.45 2.45 -14.70
CA GLU A 58 -12.36 1.99 -15.77
C GLU A 58 -11.91 0.66 -16.39
N ARG A 59 -10.61 0.51 -16.65
CA ARG A 59 -10.04 -0.67 -17.31
C ARG A 59 -9.60 -1.75 -16.32
N ARG A 60 -9.67 -1.48 -15.02
CA ARG A 60 -9.20 -2.36 -13.94
C ARG A 60 -7.74 -2.77 -14.13
N VAL A 61 -6.90 -1.81 -14.47
CA VAL A 61 -5.44 -1.98 -14.63
C VAL A 61 -4.73 -1.25 -13.50
N PRO A 62 -3.45 -1.55 -13.21
CA PRO A 62 -2.73 -0.88 -12.13
C PRO A 62 -2.67 0.65 -12.30
N ALA A 63 -2.92 1.37 -11.20
CA ALA A 63 -2.85 2.84 -11.15
C ALA A 63 -1.41 3.37 -11.28
N CYS A 64 -0.43 2.54 -10.91
CA CYS A 64 0.99 2.83 -11.01
C CYS A 64 1.72 1.61 -11.61
N PRO A 65 2.73 1.81 -12.50
CA PRO A 65 3.57 0.71 -12.97
C PRO A 65 4.33 -0.01 -11.87
N ASP A 66 4.60 0.67 -10.75
CA ASP A 66 5.11 0.06 -9.52
C ASP A 66 3.95 -0.24 -8.57
N THR A 67 3.49 -1.48 -8.58
CA THR A 67 2.45 -1.98 -7.67
C THR A 67 3.00 -2.35 -6.29
N GLY A 68 4.30 -2.12 -6.06
CA GLY A 68 4.92 -2.21 -4.76
C GLY A 68 5.00 -3.61 -4.16
N TRP A 69 5.47 -3.64 -2.91
CA TRP A 69 5.43 -4.84 -2.09
C TRP A 69 4.14 -4.89 -1.26
N PRO A 70 3.53 -6.09 -1.12
CA PRO A 70 2.37 -6.32 -0.26
C PRO A 70 2.66 -6.09 1.23
N LEU A 71 1.96 -5.14 1.84
CA LEU A 71 1.91 -4.93 3.29
C LEU A 71 0.49 -5.19 3.80
N PHE A 72 0.37 -5.91 4.92
CA PHE A 72 -0.89 -6.13 5.62
C PHE A 72 -0.79 -5.62 7.05
N PHE A 73 -1.66 -4.69 7.41
CA PHE A 73 -1.89 -4.28 8.80
C PHE A 73 -3.18 -4.92 9.28
N ILE A 74 -3.07 -5.79 10.28
CA ILE A 74 -4.14 -6.67 10.73
C ILE A 74 -4.48 -6.30 12.17
N LYS A 75 -5.70 -5.80 12.39
CA LYS A 75 -6.24 -5.68 13.75
C LYS A 75 -7.15 -6.86 14.05
N ILE A 76 -6.81 -7.59 15.10
CA ILE A 76 -7.53 -8.79 15.52
C ILE A 76 -8.23 -8.49 16.83
N GLY A 77 -9.56 -8.57 16.83
CA GLY A 77 -10.37 -8.54 18.03
C GLY A 77 -9.98 -9.67 18.99
N ASN A 78 -9.86 -9.38 20.28
CA ASN A 78 -9.48 -10.36 21.31
C ASN A 78 -10.48 -11.53 21.38
N GLU A 79 -11.75 -11.27 21.07
CA GLU A 79 -12.83 -12.26 21.01
C GLU A 79 -13.03 -12.83 19.58
N ALA A 80 -12.21 -12.42 18.62
CA ALA A 80 -12.35 -12.86 17.23
C ALA A 80 -11.92 -14.32 17.06
N VAL A 81 -12.83 -15.13 16.51
CA VAL A 81 -12.56 -16.54 16.18
C VAL A 81 -12.37 -16.68 14.68
N LEU A 82 -11.13 -16.90 14.24
CA LEU A 82 -10.78 -17.10 12.82
C LEU A 82 -10.78 -18.59 12.47
N GLU A 83 -11.50 -18.96 11.41
CA GLU A 83 -11.48 -20.32 10.89
C GLU A 83 -10.07 -20.69 10.38
N GLY A 84 -9.43 -21.68 11.00
CA GLY A 84 -8.03 -22.07 10.72
C GLY A 84 -6.96 -21.15 11.37
N GLY A 85 -7.38 -20.16 12.16
CA GLY A 85 -6.47 -19.29 12.92
C GLY A 85 -5.65 -18.32 12.05
N ILE A 86 -4.62 -17.72 12.65
CA ILE A 86 -3.77 -16.71 12.02
C ILE A 86 -2.96 -17.28 10.85
N LEU A 87 -2.53 -18.55 10.93
CA LEU A 87 -1.80 -19.20 9.84
C LEU A 87 -2.65 -19.32 8.56
N ALA A 88 -3.95 -19.63 8.70
CA ALA A 88 -4.86 -19.63 7.56
C ALA A 88 -5.05 -18.22 6.98
N LEU A 89 -5.12 -17.18 7.82
CA LEU A 89 -5.19 -15.79 7.37
C LEU A 89 -3.96 -15.39 6.53
N GLU A 90 -2.74 -15.70 6.99
CA GLU A 90 -1.52 -15.39 6.22
C GLU A 90 -1.46 -16.18 4.91
N GLN A 91 -1.84 -17.45 4.93
CA GLN A 91 -1.89 -18.28 3.73
C GLN A 91 -2.88 -17.72 2.70
N LEU A 92 -4.09 -17.35 3.13
CA LEU A 92 -5.08 -16.72 2.26
C LEU A 92 -4.59 -15.39 1.69
N ALA A 93 -3.87 -14.58 2.48
CA ALA A 93 -3.28 -13.32 2.03
C ALA A 93 -2.20 -13.53 0.98
N ARG A 94 -1.32 -14.54 1.17
CA ARG A 94 -0.31 -14.94 0.18
C ARG A 94 -0.96 -15.40 -1.13
N GLU A 95 -1.96 -16.27 -1.04
CA GLU A 95 -2.67 -16.74 -2.23
C GLU A 95 -3.41 -15.61 -2.95
N ALA A 96 -4.02 -14.67 -2.22
CA ALA A 96 -4.66 -13.50 -2.81
C ALA A 96 -3.68 -12.61 -3.57
N VAL A 97 -2.47 -12.39 -3.02
CA VAL A 97 -1.38 -11.67 -3.71
C VAL A 97 -0.94 -12.39 -4.99
N ALA A 98 -0.77 -13.72 -4.94
CA ALA A 98 -0.41 -14.51 -6.11
C ALA A 98 -1.50 -14.41 -7.20
N ARG A 99 -2.77 -14.63 -6.83
CA ARG A 99 -3.91 -14.49 -7.74
C ARG A 99 -4.00 -13.10 -8.36
N ALA A 100 -3.80 -12.05 -7.57
CA ALA A 100 -3.80 -10.67 -8.07
C ALA A 100 -2.64 -10.39 -9.03
N SER A 101 -1.48 -10.99 -8.79
CA SER A 101 -0.31 -10.91 -9.68
C SER A 101 -0.54 -11.64 -11.00
N ASP A 102 -1.19 -12.79 -10.98
CA ASP A 102 -1.56 -13.53 -12.19
C ASP A 102 -2.68 -12.86 -12.98
N ALA A 103 -3.63 -12.22 -12.29
CA ALA A 103 -4.70 -11.44 -12.90
C ALA A 103 -4.23 -10.07 -13.46
N GLY A 104 -2.96 -9.69 -13.26
CA GLY A 104 -2.39 -8.45 -13.76
C GLY A 104 -2.70 -7.20 -12.92
N TYR A 105 -3.31 -7.37 -11.74
CA TYR A 105 -3.51 -6.28 -10.78
C TYR A 105 -2.20 -5.87 -10.11
N LEU A 106 -1.28 -6.81 -9.92
CA LEU A 106 0.03 -6.55 -9.35
C LEU A 106 1.14 -6.91 -10.35
N ARG A 107 2.12 -6.01 -10.50
CA ARG A 107 3.39 -6.32 -11.15
C ARG A 107 4.22 -7.23 -10.23
N ARG A 108 4.86 -8.22 -10.84
CA ARG A 108 5.78 -9.14 -10.17
C ARG A 108 7.07 -8.39 -9.87
N THR A 109 7.22 -7.88 -8.66
CA THR A 109 8.36 -7.02 -8.25
C THR A 109 9.24 -7.64 -7.18
N MET A 110 8.74 -8.63 -6.44
CA MET A 110 9.48 -9.25 -5.34
C MET A 110 10.52 -10.22 -5.86
N LYS A 111 11.79 -9.85 -5.76
CA LYS A 111 12.95 -10.66 -6.17
C LYS A 111 13.87 -10.93 -4.98
N HIS A 112 14.58 -12.05 -5.03
CA HIS A 112 15.63 -12.33 -4.08
C HIS A 112 16.77 -11.32 -4.23
N PRO A 113 17.19 -10.60 -3.17
CA PRO A 113 18.11 -9.47 -3.29
C PRO A 113 19.53 -9.87 -3.73
N LEU A 114 19.98 -11.08 -3.38
CA LEU A 114 21.32 -11.57 -3.76
C LEU A 114 21.36 -12.29 -5.11
N THR A 115 20.38 -13.15 -5.41
CA THR A 115 20.41 -14.02 -6.59
C THR A 115 19.60 -13.47 -7.76
N GLY A 116 18.75 -12.47 -7.52
CA GLY A 116 17.84 -11.94 -8.53
C GLY A 116 16.69 -12.89 -8.89
N TYR A 117 16.58 -14.05 -8.24
CA TYR A 117 15.49 -15.00 -8.48
C TYR A 117 14.12 -14.33 -8.24
N ASP A 118 13.23 -14.45 -9.22
CA ASP A 118 11.88 -13.92 -9.19
C ASP A 118 10.89 -15.11 -9.18
N PRO A 119 10.13 -15.31 -8.10
CA PRO A 119 9.11 -16.36 -8.04
C PRO A 119 7.90 -16.05 -8.95
N GLY A 120 7.79 -14.83 -9.48
CA GLY A 120 6.81 -14.48 -10.49
C GLY A 120 5.40 -14.29 -9.96
N ASN A 121 5.21 -14.11 -8.65
CA ASN A 121 3.88 -13.98 -8.03
C ASN A 121 3.81 -12.83 -6.99
N ASN A 122 4.81 -11.95 -7.00
CA ASN A 122 4.95 -10.82 -6.07
C ASN A 122 5.02 -11.21 -4.58
N ILE A 123 5.34 -12.48 -4.28
CA ILE A 123 5.65 -13.00 -2.96
C ILE A 123 7.18 -13.12 -2.83
N GLY A 124 7.73 -12.80 -1.68
CA GLY A 124 9.16 -12.93 -1.39
C GLY A 124 9.40 -13.71 -0.11
N MET A 125 10.68 -13.87 0.27
CA MET A 125 11.06 -14.59 1.51
C MET A 125 10.37 -14.00 2.75
N ASN A 126 10.34 -12.66 2.85
CA ASN A 126 9.69 -11.92 3.95
C ASN A 126 8.52 -11.06 3.46
N ILE A 127 7.95 -11.39 2.29
CA ILE A 127 6.87 -10.62 1.66
C ILE A 127 5.74 -11.58 1.27
N PRO A 128 4.46 -11.31 1.58
CA PRO A 128 3.93 -10.11 2.23
C PRO A 128 4.45 -9.88 3.64
N TRP A 129 4.53 -8.62 4.03
CA TRP A 129 4.78 -8.24 5.42
C TRP A 129 3.46 -8.19 6.18
N PHE A 130 3.46 -8.65 7.43
CA PHE A 130 2.30 -8.65 8.30
C PHE A 130 2.62 -7.90 9.60
N GLU A 131 1.85 -6.87 9.89
CA GLU A 131 1.85 -6.19 11.18
C GLU A 131 0.54 -6.47 11.92
N TYR A 132 0.64 -6.96 13.16
CA TYR A 132 -0.50 -7.34 13.96
C TYR A 132 -0.74 -6.37 15.12
N ARG A 133 -2.02 -6.06 15.37
CA ARG A 133 -2.46 -5.37 16.58
C ARG A 133 -3.68 -6.07 17.18
N PHE A 134 -3.60 -6.43 18.44
CA PHE A 134 -4.76 -6.97 19.16
C PHE A 134 -5.59 -5.83 19.75
N VAL A 135 -6.91 -5.89 19.55
CA VAL A 135 -7.86 -4.86 19.98
C VAL A 135 -9.08 -5.50 20.66
N PRO A 136 -9.86 -4.77 21.48
CA PRO A 136 -11.11 -5.31 22.01
C PRO A 136 -12.13 -5.62 20.89
N GLY A 137 -12.98 -6.63 21.11
CA GLY A 137 -14.09 -6.99 20.22
C GLY A 137 -13.86 -8.28 19.45
N ASP A 138 -14.80 -8.65 18.59
CA ASP A 138 -14.80 -9.91 17.82
C ASP A 138 -14.50 -9.74 16.33
N ALA A 139 -14.16 -8.51 15.93
CA ALA A 139 -13.95 -8.14 14.54
C ALA A 139 -12.51 -8.38 14.06
N LEU A 140 -12.37 -8.57 12.75
CA LEU A 140 -11.09 -8.58 12.04
C LEU A 140 -11.06 -7.38 11.09
N GLN A 141 -10.04 -6.52 11.22
CA GLN A 141 -9.75 -5.46 10.25
C GLN A 141 -8.47 -5.79 9.51
N ILE A 142 -8.54 -5.80 8.18
CA ILE A 142 -7.37 -5.98 7.31
C ILE A 142 -7.21 -4.70 6.48
N THR A 143 -6.05 -4.07 6.59
CA THR A 143 -5.63 -2.97 5.71
C THR A 143 -4.50 -3.47 4.84
N TYR A 144 -4.75 -3.51 3.54
CA TYR A 144 -3.73 -3.81 2.53
C TYR A 144 -3.12 -2.51 2.02
N VAL A 145 -1.79 -2.49 1.89
CA VAL A 145 -1.06 -1.39 1.24
C VAL A 145 -0.14 -1.97 0.18
N ALA A 146 -0.36 -1.56 -1.07
CA ALA A 146 0.52 -1.82 -2.20
C ALA A 146 1.63 -0.77 -2.21
N LYS A 147 2.69 -0.98 -1.42
CA LYS A 147 3.65 0.11 -1.16
C LYS A 147 4.76 0.13 -2.22
N GLY A 148 4.73 1.15 -3.08
CA GLY A 148 5.72 1.35 -4.16
C GLY A 148 7.11 1.65 -3.63
N GLY A 149 8.13 0.97 -4.16
CA GLY A 149 9.52 1.07 -3.73
C GLY A 149 10.13 2.45 -3.98
N GLY A 150 9.67 3.15 -5.03
CA GLY A 150 10.08 4.53 -5.29
C GLY A 150 9.74 5.47 -4.13
N SER A 151 8.57 5.30 -3.50
CA SER A 151 8.11 6.17 -2.41
C SER A 151 8.70 5.86 -1.04
N GLU A 152 9.28 4.68 -0.83
CA GLU A 152 9.90 4.30 0.47
C GLU A 152 11.40 4.20 0.41
N VAL A 153 11.93 3.44 -0.55
CA VAL A 153 13.34 3.01 -0.59
C VAL A 153 14.20 4.05 -1.28
N PHE A 154 13.70 4.61 -2.38
CA PHE A 154 14.47 5.55 -3.21
C PHE A 154 14.07 7.02 -2.99
N GLY A 155 12.89 7.27 -2.41
CA GLY A 155 12.20 8.56 -2.45
C GLY A 155 12.21 9.40 -1.17
N GLY A 156 13.15 9.20 -0.25
CA GLY A 156 13.39 10.20 0.80
C GLY A 156 12.81 9.91 2.18
N THR A 157 12.74 8.64 2.60
CA THR A 157 12.58 8.35 4.04
C THR A 157 13.86 8.77 4.77
N GLN A 158 13.90 10.02 5.23
CA GLN A 158 14.96 10.52 6.10
C GLN A 158 14.55 10.35 7.55
N SER A 159 15.48 9.90 8.39
CA SER A 159 15.28 9.84 9.83
C SER A 159 16.53 10.36 10.53
N THR A 160 16.32 11.15 11.58
CA THR A 160 17.39 11.61 12.46
C THR A 160 16.87 11.70 13.89
N MET A 161 17.79 11.66 14.85
CA MET A 161 17.48 11.93 16.25
C MET A 161 17.58 13.43 16.49
N VAL A 162 16.45 14.08 16.75
CA VAL A 162 16.42 15.47 17.24
C VAL A 162 16.60 15.43 18.76
N ALA A 163 17.63 16.11 19.28
CA ALA A 163 17.86 16.11 20.72
C ALA A 163 16.76 16.89 21.43
N PHE A 164 16.41 16.47 22.65
CA PHE A 164 15.41 17.18 23.46
C PHE A 164 15.79 18.66 23.67
N ALA A 165 17.09 18.95 23.79
CA ALA A 165 17.62 20.31 23.94
C ALA A 165 17.43 21.20 22.69
N ASP A 166 17.34 20.62 21.49
CA ASP A 166 17.15 21.38 20.25
C ASP A 166 15.71 21.90 20.11
N GLY A 167 14.78 21.27 20.83
CA GLY A 167 13.38 21.65 20.90
C GLY A 167 12.74 21.85 19.52
N LEU A 168 11.85 22.83 19.42
CA LEU A 168 11.12 23.12 18.18
C LEU A 168 12.04 23.58 17.04
N ALA A 169 13.17 24.21 17.35
CA ALA A 169 14.12 24.68 16.34
C ALA A 169 14.78 23.49 15.61
N GLY A 170 15.20 22.47 16.35
CA GLY A 170 15.73 21.23 15.78
C GLY A 170 14.72 20.51 14.89
N ILE A 171 13.47 20.42 15.34
CA ILE A 171 12.39 19.78 14.56
C ILE A 171 12.17 20.53 13.23
N LYS A 172 12.04 21.86 13.28
CA LYS A 172 11.84 22.68 12.07
C LYS A 172 13.02 22.58 11.12
N LYS A 173 14.25 22.59 11.65
CA LYS A 173 15.45 22.43 10.84
C LYS A 173 15.43 21.09 10.11
N PHE A 174 15.14 19.99 10.82
CA PHE A 174 15.09 18.66 10.20
C PHE A 174 14.03 18.58 9.09
N ILE A 175 12.84 19.16 9.29
CA ILE A 175 11.81 19.18 8.24
C ILE A 175 12.31 19.86 6.96
N VAL A 176 13.00 21.00 7.09
CA VAL A 176 13.55 21.73 5.93
C VAL A 176 14.70 20.95 5.29
N ASP A 177 15.63 20.42 6.09
CA ASP A 177 16.76 19.63 5.60
C ASP A 177 16.30 18.35 4.87
N ALA A 178 15.23 17.72 5.35
CA ALA A 178 14.71 16.48 4.78
C ALA A 178 13.87 16.69 3.51
N TYR A 179 13.38 17.91 3.28
CA TYR A 179 12.58 18.27 2.12
C TYR A 179 13.42 18.60 0.87
N ILE A 180 14.63 19.12 1.08
CA ILE A 180 15.57 19.55 0.02
C ILE A 180 16.42 18.34 -0.41
#